data_AF-A0A7Y4QV30-F1
#
_entry.id   AF-A0A7Y4QV30-F1
#
_cell.length_a   1.000
_cell.length_b   1.000
_cell.length_c   1.000
_cell.angle_alpha   90.00
_cell.angle_beta   90.00
_cell.angle_gamma   90.00
#
_symmetry.space_group_name_H-M   'P 1'
#
loop_
_entity.id
_entity.type
_entity.pdbx_description
1 polymer ?
#
loop_
_entity_poly.entity_id
_entity_poly.type
_entity_poly.pdbx_seq_one_letter_code
_entity_poly.pdbx_strand_id
1 'polypeptide(L)'
;MKIPKRAAFLISLTAIIVYWLYVIIFTSSNTPLLPSSLNEILLSIIKTKIIFVIAVVVLLWLEGDRITDLGFRKQKLLIQIIFGISFGFVTWILLNVLLNPLMAAVNPQAIKPPNEILNYMKDAGSLYLWIPVVTLAAFSEELQRIFVLTRFEKWFGKYGLYIAILITSVIFGIGHLYQGINIAIGTGIGGLFNSFVYLRKRSALEVIICHAVFNILSVAGAYLLNNK
;
A
#
# COMPACT_ATOMS: atom_id res chain seq x y z
N MET A 1 3.44 17.67 -29.54
CA MET A 1 2.19 18.43 -29.24
C MET A 1 1.96 18.36 -27.73
N LYS A 2 1.85 19.49 -27.01
CA LYS A 2 1.60 19.45 -25.56
C LYS A 2 0.11 19.15 -25.32
N ILE A 3 -0.20 18.06 -24.62
CA ILE A 3 -1.58 17.71 -24.26
C ILE A 3 -2.13 18.78 -23.30
N PRO A 4 -3.39 19.24 -23.47
CA PRO A 4 -4.00 20.17 -22.52
C PRO A 4 -4.06 19.59 -21.10
N LYS A 5 -3.82 20.41 -20.06
CA LYS A 5 -3.85 19.96 -18.65
C LYS A 5 -5.14 19.23 -18.26
N ARG A 6 -6.29 19.67 -18.77
CA ARG A 6 -7.58 19.01 -18.55
C ARG A 6 -7.62 17.60 -19.16
N ALA A 7 -7.10 17.43 -20.37
CA ALA A 7 -7.05 16.13 -21.03
C ALA A 7 -6.10 15.16 -20.30
N ALA A 8 -4.92 15.64 -19.88
CA ALA A 8 -3.99 14.85 -19.07
C ALA A 8 -4.64 14.39 -17.75
N PHE A 9 -5.35 15.28 -17.06
CA PHE A 9 -6.11 14.92 -15.86
C PHE A 9 -7.21 13.89 -16.12
N LEU A 10 -7.99 14.03 -17.20
CA LEU A 10 -9.02 13.05 -17.54
C LEU A 10 -8.43 11.66 -17.82
N ILE A 11 -7.24 11.59 -18.42
CA ILE A 11 -6.50 10.33 -18.59
C ILE A 11 -6.14 9.74 -17.22
N SER A 12 -5.57 10.54 -16.31
CA SER A 12 -5.26 10.11 -14.94
C SER A 12 -6.51 9.64 -14.19
N LEU A 13 -7.60 10.39 -14.24
CA LEU A 13 -8.86 10.06 -13.57
C LEU A 13 -9.45 8.75 -14.12
N THR A 14 -9.42 8.57 -15.44
CA THR A 14 -9.88 7.34 -16.09
C THR A 14 -9.03 6.15 -15.65
N ALA A 15 -7.70 6.29 -15.65
CA ALA A 15 -6.80 5.23 -15.19
C ALA A 15 -7.04 4.85 -13.72
N ILE A 16 -7.26 5.84 -12.84
CA ILE A 16 -7.59 5.61 -11.43
C ILE A 16 -8.91 4.84 -11.29
N ILE A 17 -9.97 5.28 -11.97
CA ILE A 17 -11.29 4.65 -11.88
C ILE A 17 -11.26 3.24 -12.45
N VAL A 18 -10.63 3.03 -13.60
CA VAL A 18 -10.47 1.70 -14.20
C VAL A 18 -9.72 0.76 -13.25
N TYR A 19 -8.65 1.24 -12.61
CA TYR A 19 -7.94 0.45 -11.60
C TYR A 19 -8.81 0.13 -10.39
N TRP A 20 -9.57 1.10 -9.87
CA TRP A 20 -10.49 0.85 -8.74
C TRP A 20 -11.55 -0.18 -9.09
N LEU A 21 -12.16 -0.08 -10.26
CA LEU A 21 -13.12 -1.06 -10.76
C LEU A 21 -12.47 -2.44 -10.93
N TYR A 22 -11.24 -2.50 -11.44
CA TYR A 22 -10.49 -3.75 -11.53
C TYR A 22 -10.30 -4.39 -10.15
N VAL A 23 -9.86 -3.63 -9.14
CA VAL A 23 -9.69 -4.15 -7.78
C VAL A 23 -11.01 -4.63 -7.19
N ILE A 24 -12.08 -3.85 -7.34
CA ILE A 24 -13.41 -4.23 -6.85
C ILE A 24 -13.86 -5.53 -7.52
N ILE A 25 -13.84 -5.60 -8.85
CA ILE A 25 -14.40 -6.74 -9.59
C ILE A 25 -13.57 -7.99 -9.38
N PHE A 26 -12.25 -7.91 -9.51
CA PHE A 26 -11.40 -9.11 -9.60
C PHE A 26 -10.84 -9.58 -8.26
N THR A 27 -10.73 -8.70 -7.27
CA THR A 27 -10.26 -9.10 -5.93
C THR A 27 -11.39 -9.51 -4.99
N SER A 28 -12.63 -9.05 -5.21
CA SER A 28 -13.78 -9.50 -4.40
C SER A 28 -14.36 -10.85 -4.86
N SER A 29 -14.10 -11.26 -6.11
CA SER A 29 -14.75 -12.41 -6.74
C SER A 29 -13.89 -13.67 -6.80
N ASN A 30 -12.56 -13.55 -6.64
CA ASN A 30 -11.64 -14.66 -6.79
C ASN A 30 -10.78 -14.82 -5.54
N THR A 31 -10.73 -16.02 -4.96
CA THR A 31 -9.57 -16.45 -4.18
C THR A 31 -8.42 -16.61 -5.19
N PRO A 32 -7.39 -15.73 -5.18
CA PRO A 32 -6.30 -15.87 -6.12
C PRO A 32 -5.62 -17.21 -5.88
N LEU A 33 -5.49 -18.01 -6.94
CA LEU A 33 -4.60 -19.17 -6.92
C LEU A 33 -3.19 -18.64 -6.65
N LEU A 34 -2.68 -18.90 -5.46
CA LEU A 34 -1.33 -18.49 -5.13
C LEU A 34 -0.35 -19.31 -5.98
N PRO A 35 0.73 -18.68 -6.49
CA PRO A 35 1.68 -19.38 -7.34
C PRO A 35 2.32 -20.58 -6.64
N SER A 36 2.74 -21.58 -7.40
CA SER A 36 3.22 -22.84 -6.80
C SER A 36 4.56 -22.70 -6.05
N SER A 37 5.32 -21.63 -6.31
CA SER A 37 6.65 -21.40 -5.75
C SER A 37 6.87 -19.98 -5.24
N LEU A 38 7.80 -19.83 -4.28
CA LEU A 38 8.25 -18.53 -3.75
C LEU A 38 8.73 -17.60 -4.88
N ASN A 39 9.48 -18.12 -5.85
CA ASN A 39 10.03 -17.31 -6.93
C ASN A 39 8.92 -16.74 -7.84
N GLU A 40 7.89 -17.53 -8.15
CA GLU A 40 6.76 -17.07 -8.96
C GLU A 40 5.97 -15.95 -8.27
N ILE A 41 5.69 -16.08 -6.97
CA ILE A 41 4.97 -15.03 -6.23
C ILE A 41 5.79 -13.75 -6.12
N LEU A 42 7.09 -13.84 -5.83
CA LEU A 42 7.97 -12.67 -5.77
C LEU A 42 8.07 -11.98 -7.14
N LEU A 43 8.25 -12.74 -8.23
CA LEU A 43 8.30 -12.19 -9.59
C LEU A 43 6.98 -11.53 -10.01
N SER A 44 5.85 -12.15 -9.67
CA SER A 44 4.51 -11.59 -9.92
C SER A 44 4.33 -10.25 -9.21
N ILE A 45 4.72 -10.17 -7.93
CA ILE A 45 4.68 -8.92 -7.16
C ILE A 45 5.58 -7.88 -7.82
N ILE A 46 6.86 -8.20 -8.06
CA ILE A 46 7.83 -7.26 -8.66
C ILE A 46 7.31 -6.71 -9.99
N LYS A 47 6.89 -7.59 -10.91
CA LYS A 47 6.36 -7.19 -12.23
C LYS A 47 5.19 -6.23 -12.08
N THR A 48 4.23 -6.58 -11.22
CA THR A 48 3.04 -5.78 -10.98
C THR A 48 3.39 -4.40 -10.40
N LYS A 49 4.27 -4.36 -9.39
CA LYS A 49 4.68 -3.09 -8.75
C LYS A 49 5.47 -2.19 -9.69
N ILE A 50 6.33 -2.75 -10.54
CA ILE A 50 7.06 -1.98 -11.58
C ILE A 50 6.07 -1.37 -12.59
N ILE A 51 5.09 -2.13 -13.06
CA ILE A 51 4.05 -1.62 -13.98
C ILE A 51 3.31 -0.42 -13.35
N PHE A 52 2.92 -0.53 -12.07
CA PHE A 52 2.27 0.59 -11.37
C PHE A 52 3.17 1.81 -11.24
N VAL A 53 4.44 1.63 -10.89
CA VAL A 53 5.39 2.75 -10.81
C VAL A 53 5.54 3.43 -12.17
N ILE A 54 5.71 2.66 -13.25
CA ILE A 54 5.80 3.19 -14.62
C ILE A 54 4.52 3.96 -14.97
N ALA A 55 3.35 3.39 -14.71
CA ALA A 55 2.08 4.05 -14.99
C ALA A 55 1.96 5.40 -14.27
N VAL A 56 2.30 5.45 -12.97
CA VAL A 56 2.29 6.71 -12.20
C VAL A 56 3.29 7.72 -12.75
N VAL A 57 4.50 7.29 -13.12
CA VAL A 57 5.54 8.17 -13.71
C VAL A 57 5.10 8.72 -15.07
N VAL A 58 4.48 7.89 -15.92
CA VAL A 58 3.94 8.32 -17.21
C VAL A 58 2.82 9.35 -17.01
N LEU A 59 1.89 9.09 -16.09
CA LEU A 59 0.79 10.03 -15.81
C LEU A 59 1.27 11.35 -15.20
N LEU A 60 2.28 11.31 -14.31
CA LEU A 60 2.98 12.51 -13.82
C LEU A 60 3.54 13.33 -14.99
N TRP A 61 4.27 12.67 -15.89
CA TRP A 61 4.89 13.30 -17.05
C TRP A 61 3.85 13.92 -18.00
N LEU A 62 2.74 13.23 -18.27
CA LEU A 62 1.64 13.74 -19.10
C LEU A 62 0.99 15.01 -18.52
N GLU A 63 0.90 15.11 -17.19
CA GLU A 63 0.37 16.30 -16.50
C GLU A 63 1.41 17.43 -16.35
N GLY A 64 2.68 17.16 -16.63
CA GLY A 64 3.80 18.08 -16.39
C GLY A 64 4.16 18.24 -14.92
N ASP A 65 3.72 17.31 -14.08
CA ASP A 65 4.03 17.27 -12.65
C ASP A 65 5.35 16.52 -12.41
N ARG A 66 6.04 16.86 -11.33
CA ARG A 66 7.31 16.27 -10.91
C ARG A 66 7.11 15.36 -9.72
N ILE A 67 8.04 14.42 -9.52
CA ILE A 67 8.04 13.56 -8.32
C ILE A 67 8.13 14.37 -7.01
N THR A 68 8.72 15.57 -7.06
CA THR A 68 8.77 16.51 -5.94
C THR A 68 7.39 17.03 -5.54
N ASP A 69 6.45 17.10 -6.48
CA ASP A 69 5.07 17.54 -6.23
C ASP A 69 4.29 16.47 -5.44
N LEU A 70 4.78 15.22 -5.43
CA LEU A 70 4.29 14.16 -4.55
C LEU A 70 4.88 14.23 -3.14
N GLY A 71 5.88 15.09 -2.90
CA GLY A 71 6.52 15.20 -1.59
C GLY A 71 7.82 14.43 -1.44
N PHE A 72 8.44 13.98 -2.54
CA PHE A 72 9.82 13.49 -2.52
C PHE A 72 10.78 14.69 -2.37
N ARG A 73 11.26 14.90 -1.15
CA ARG A 73 12.09 16.05 -0.76
C ARG A 73 13.43 15.57 -0.23
N LYS A 74 14.52 16.24 -0.66
CA LYS A 74 15.89 15.95 -0.20
C LYS A 74 16.22 16.61 1.15
N GLN A 75 15.39 17.51 1.64
CA GLN A 75 15.63 18.21 2.90
C GLN A 75 15.27 17.30 4.09
N LYS A 76 16.08 17.33 5.16
CA LYS A 76 15.79 16.63 6.42
C LYS A 76 15.55 15.12 6.24
N LEU A 77 16.31 14.44 5.37
CA LEU A 77 16.15 13.00 5.07
C LEU A 77 16.17 12.15 6.34
N LEU A 78 17.14 12.38 7.23
CA LEU A 78 17.22 11.63 8.50
C LEU A 78 15.95 11.76 9.33
N ILE A 79 15.34 12.95 9.39
CA ILE A 79 14.10 13.19 10.12
C ILE A 79 12.94 12.45 9.45
N GLN A 80 12.84 12.48 8.11
CA GLN A 80 11.82 11.71 7.38
C GLN A 80 11.96 10.21 7.63
N ILE A 81 13.19 9.70 7.70
CA ILE A 81 13.49 8.29 8.01
C ILE A 81 13.08 7.95 9.44
N ILE A 82 13.50 8.73 10.43
CA ILE A 82 13.19 8.49 11.85
C ILE A 82 11.69 8.49 12.09
N PHE A 83 10.97 9.49 11.57
CA PHE A 83 9.51 9.54 11.71
C PHE A 83 8.82 8.42 10.94
N GLY A 84 9.29 8.10 9.73
CA GLY A 84 8.78 6.96 8.97
C GLY A 84 8.90 5.66 9.77
N ILE A 85 10.09 5.36 10.30
CA ILE A 85 10.32 4.18 11.14
C ILE A 85 9.40 4.19 12.36
N SER A 86 9.34 5.31 13.08
CA SER A 86 8.53 5.46 14.29
C SER A 86 7.04 5.21 14.01
N PHE A 87 6.49 5.82 12.96
CA PHE A 87 5.10 5.59 12.56
C PHE A 87 4.86 4.16 12.06
N GLY A 88 5.84 3.54 11.40
CA GLY A 88 5.75 2.13 11.00
C GLY A 88 5.61 1.20 12.21
N PHE A 89 6.43 1.41 13.25
CA PHE A 89 6.29 0.68 14.53
C PHE A 89 4.93 0.94 15.19
N VAL A 90 4.49 2.20 15.26
CA VAL A 90 3.17 2.55 15.83
C VAL A 90 2.05 1.86 15.06
N THR A 91 2.08 1.88 13.73
CA THR A 91 1.10 1.20 12.87
C THR A 91 1.09 -0.30 13.13
N TRP A 92 2.28 -0.90 13.24
CA TRP A 92 2.41 -2.33 13.50
C TRP A 92 1.82 -2.72 14.85
N ILE A 93 2.09 -1.95 15.92
CA ILE A 93 1.51 -2.15 17.25
C ILE A 93 -0.02 -1.95 17.20
N LEU A 94 -0.49 -0.85 16.62
CA LEU A 94 -1.91 -0.53 16.52
C LEU A 94 -2.68 -1.66 15.84
N LEU A 95 -2.20 -2.16 14.70
CA LEU A 95 -2.92 -3.17 13.94
C LEU A 95 -2.75 -4.58 14.54
N ASN A 96 -1.54 -4.97 14.95
CA ASN A 96 -1.29 -6.35 15.38
C ASN A 96 -1.55 -6.60 16.88
N VAL A 97 -1.31 -5.61 17.73
CA VAL A 97 -1.44 -5.74 19.18
C VAL A 97 -2.79 -5.24 19.68
N LEU A 98 -3.41 -4.26 19.01
CA LEU A 98 -4.71 -3.74 19.42
C LEU A 98 -5.86 -4.23 18.53
N LEU A 99 -5.79 -4.01 17.22
CA LEU A 99 -6.91 -4.33 16.34
C LEU A 99 -7.14 -5.84 16.21
N ASN A 100 -6.10 -6.64 15.99
CA ASN A 100 -6.25 -8.09 15.81
C ASN A 100 -6.93 -8.78 17.02
N PRO A 101 -6.55 -8.52 18.29
CA PRO A 101 -7.27 -9.07 19.44
C PRO A 101 -8.72 -8.61 19.58
N LEU A 102 -9.02 -7.36 19.22
CA LEU A 102 -10.40 -6.86 19.23
C LEU A 102 -11.26 -7.58 18.17
N MET A 103 -10.73 -7.74 16.96
CA MET A 103 -11.39 -8.48 15.89
C MET A 103 -11.57 -9.95 16.25
N ALA A 104 -10.57 -10.55 16.91
CA ALA A 104 -10.61 -11.90 17.46
C ALA A 104 -11.71 -12.11 18.50
N ALA A 105 -11.93 -11.12 19.38
CA ALA A 105 -12.97 -11.19 20.41
C ALA A 105 -14.39 -11.16 19.81
N VAL A 106 -14.58 -10.43 18.70
CA VAL A 106 -15.87 -10.33 18.01
C VAL A 106 -16.13 -11.53 17.10
N ASN A 107 -15.10 -12.02 16.41
CA ASN A 107 -15.20 -13.18 15.54
C ASN A 107 -13.95 -14.09 15.64
N PRO A 108 -13.96 -15.07 16.56
CA PRO A 108 -12.82 -15.96 16.79
C PRO A 108 -12.44 -16.81 15.57
N GLN A 109 -13.42 -17.15 14.71
CA GLN A 109 -13.19 -17.94 13.50
C GLN A 109 -12.58 -17.08 12.37
N ALA A 110 -12.68 -15.75 12.44
CA ALA A 110 -12.07 -14.86 11.47
C ALA A 110 -10.55 -14.67 11.67
N ILE A 111 -9.97 -15.18 12.76
CA ILE A 111 -8.51 -15.15 13.01
C ILE A 111 -7.78 -16.21 12.18
N LYS A 112 -8.50 -17.16 11.57
CA LYS A 112 -7.93 -18.16 10.68
C LYS A 112 -8.14 -17.77 9.21
N PRO A 113 -7.29 -16.94 8.60
CA PRO A 113 -7.12 -17.07 7.18
C PRO A 113 -6.35 -18.38 6.93
N PRO A 114 -6.64 -19.14 5.86
CA PRO A 114 -5.59 -19.88 5.20
C PRO A 114 -4.66 -18.81 4.64
N ASN A 115 -3.77 -18.27 5.48
CA ASN A 115 -2.76 -17.35 5.04
C ASN A 115 -1.71 -18.20 4.33
N GLU A 116 -2.07 -18.74 3.18
CA GLU A 116 -1.20 -19.52 2.32
C GLU A 116 0.04 -18.72 1.95
N ILE A 117 -0.02 -17.38 2.01
CA ILE A 117 1.15 -16.50 1.91
C ILE A 117 2.19 -16.78 3.01
N LEU A 118 1.77 -17.11 4.23
CA LEU A 118 2.68 -17.49 5.32
C LEU A 118 3.45 -18.78 4.98
N ASN A 119 2.95 -19.62 4.07
CA ASN A 119 3.71 -20.81 3.63
C ASN A 119 5.00 -20.43 2.90
N TYR A 120 5.09 -19.23 2.33
CA TYR A 120 6.31 -18.73 1.70
C TYR A 120 7.25 -18.03 2.68
N MET A 121 6.92 -18.00 3.98
CA MET A 121 7.67 -17.32 5.04
C MET A 121 8.11 -18.31 6.14
N LYS A 122 8.50 -19.53 5.75
CA LYS A 122 8.82 -20.62 6.69
C LYS A 122 10.30 -20.67 7.08
N ASP A 123 11.22 -20.37 6.16
CA ASP A 123 12.66 -20.45 6.40
C ASP A 123 13.33 -19.07 6.46
N ALA A 124 14.46 -18.96 7.16
CA ALA A 124 15.20 -17.71 7.30
C ALA A 124 15.76 -17.18 5.96
N GLY A 125 16.02 -18.07 4.99
CA GLY A 125 16.47 -17.70 3.64
C GLY A 125 15.41 -16.88 2.90
N SER A 126 14.14 -17.25 3.03
CA SER A 126 13.01 -16.54 2.45
C SER A 126 12.90 -15.08 2.92
N LEU A 127 13.30 -14.77 4.16
CA LEU A 127 13.24 -13.40 4.70
C LEU A 127 14.09 -12.42 3.89
N TYR A 128 15.30 -12.84 3.49
CA TYR A 128 16.20 -12.01 2.68
C TYR A 128 15.61 -11.68 1.30
N LEU A 129 14.76 -12.56 0.76
CA LEU A 129 14.06 -12.36 -0.50
C LEU A 129 12.80 -11.50 -0.32
N TRP A 130 12.08 -11.66 0.80
CA TRP A 130 10.87 -10.91 1.08
C TRP A 130 11.10 -9.44 1.39
N ILE A 131 12.13 -9.09 2.18
CA ILE A 131 12.42 -7.70 2.59
C ILE A 131 12.46 -6.72 1.41
N PRO A 132 13.27 -6.94 0.34
CA PRO A 132 13.28 -6.01 -0.80
C PRO A 132 11.94 -5.98 -1.55
N VAL A 133 11.23 -7.11 -1.65
CA VAL A 133 9.95 -7.19 -2.36
C VAL A 133 8.84 -6.45 -1.62
N VAL A 134 8.74 -6.61 -0.29
CA VAL A 134 7.73 -5.88 0.50
C VAL A 134 8.04 -4.40 0.64
N THR A 135 9.32 -4.02 0.53
CA THR A 135 9.74 -2.61 0.46
C THR A 135 9.35 -2.00 -0.88
N LEU A 136 9.56 -2.71 -2.00
CA LEU A 136 9.10 -2.29 -3.32
C LEU A 136 7.57 -2.18 -3.37
N ALA A 137 6.85 -3.12 -2.74
CA ALA A 137 5.40 -3.06 -2.61
C ALA A 137 4.96 -1.79 -1.86
N ALA A 138 5.54 -1.52 -0.68
CA ALA A 138 5.25 -0.30 0.08
C ALA A 138 5.51 0.97 -0.74
N PHE A 139 6.65 1.03 -1.44
CA PHE A 139 6.98 2.15 -2.33
C PHE A 139 5.92 2.36 -3.42
N SER A 140 5.61 1.31 -4.17
CA SER A 140 4.67 1.36 -5.30
C SER A 140 3.26 1.76 -4.85
N GLU A 141 2.78 1.17 -3.76
CA GLU A 141 1.44 1.39 -3.24
C GLU A 141 1.26 2.81 -2.66
N GLU A 142 2.25 3.32 -1.90
CA GLU A 142 2.18 4.69 -1.41
C GLU A 142 2.39 5.70 -2.54
N LEU A 143 3.26 5.42 -3.51
CA LEU A 143 3.42 6.28 -4.68
C LEU A 143 2.08 6.45 -5.42
N GLN A 144 1.34 5.36 -5.61
CA GLN A 144 0.01 5.37 -6.20
C GLN A 144 -1.00 6.15 -5.34
N ARG A 145 -1.06 5.89 -4.03
CA ARG A 145 -1.98 6.60 -3.13
C ARG A 145 -1.72 8.10 -3.14
N ILE A 146 -0.47 8.50 -2.95
CA ILE A 146 -0.07 9.91 -2.98
C ILE A 146 -0.43 10.54 -4.32
N PHE A 147 -0.22 9.82 -5.42
CA PHE A 147 -0.63 10.27 -6.75
C PHE A 147 -2.13 10.58 -6.80
N VAL A 148 -2.99 9.69 -6.31
CA VAL A 148 -4.44 9.93 -6.25
C VAL A 148 -4.78 11.11 -5.33
N LEU A 149 -4.25 11.13 -4.10
CA LEU A 149 -4.51 12.18 -3.11
C LEU A 149 -4.21 13.58 -3.67
N THR A 150 -3.03 13.73 -4.27
CA THR A 150 -2.57 15.00 -4.86
C THR A 150 -3.41 15.44 -6.06
N ARG A 151 -3.89 14.50 -6.90
CA ARG A 151 -4.74 14.82 -8.07
C ARG A 151 -6.12 15.27 -7.64
N PHE A 152 -6.73 14.51 -6.75
CA PHE A 152 -8.06 14.84 -6.27
C PHE A 152 -8.06 16.16 -5.52
N GLU A 153 -7.02 16.43 -4.73
CA GLU A 153 -6.86 17.74 -4.09
C GLU A 153 -6.65 18.87 -5.10
N LYS A 154 -5.77 18.68 -6.09
CA LYS A 154 -5.47 19.68 -7.13
C LYS A 154 -6.70 20.09 -7.93
N TRP A 155 -7.60 19.15 -8.23
CA TRP A 155 -8.74 19.38 -9.12
C TRP A 155 -10.08 19.62 -8.40
N PHE A 156 -10.26 19.08 -7.20
CA PHE A 156 -11.51 19.19 -6.44
C PHE A 156 -11.32 19.79 -5.04
N GLY A 157 -10.12 20.30 -4.73
CA GLY A 157 -9.80 20.94 -3.45
C GLY A 157 -9.88 19.98 -2.26
N LYS A 158 -10.19 20.54 -1.08
CA LYS A 158 -10.24 19.80 0.19
C LYS A 158 -11.23 18.63 0.17
N TYR A 159 -12.37 18.77 -0.51
CA TYR A 159 -13.38 17.72 -0.57
C TYR A 159 -12.91 16.57 -1.46
N GLY A 160 -12.23 16.88 -2.57
CA GLY A 160 -11.51 15.89 -3.37
C GLY A 160 -10.53 15.09 -2.54
N LEU A 161 -9.71 15.77 -1.74
CA LEU A 161 -8.76 15.12 -0.86
C LEU A 161 -9.45 14.14 0.11
N TYR A 162 -10.54 14.57 0.77
CA TYR A 162 -11.28 13.69 1.69
C TYR A 162 -11.86 12.45 1.00
N ILE A 163 -12.44 12.63 -0.19
CA ILE A 163 -12.93 11.53 -1.02
C ILE A 163 -11.79 10.58 -1.37
N ALA A 164 -10.63 11.11 -1.78
CA ALA A 164 -9.47 10.30 -2.13
C ALA A 164 -8.93 9.52 -0.94
N ILE A 165 -8.84 10.11 0.26
CA ILE A 165 -8.45 9.41 1.49
C ILE A 165 -9.39 8.23 1.74
N LEU A 166 -10.71 8.47 1.72
CA LEU A 166 -11.70 7.45 2.00
C LEU A 166 -11.66 6.32 0.96
N ILE A 167 -11.76 6.65 -0.33
CA ILE A 167 -11.82 5.64 -1.39
C ILE A 167 -10.51 4.85 -1.47
N THR A 168 -9.36 5.52 -1.42
CA THR A 168 -8.07 4.78 -1.50
C THR A 168 -7.87 3.85 -0.32
N SER A 169 -8.32 4.22 0.89
CA SER A 169 -8.28 3.35 2.07
C SER A 169 -9.19 2.12 1.90
N VAL A 170 -10.41 2.32 1.41
CA VAL A 170 -11.36 1.22 1.14
C VAL A 170 -10.84 0.30 0.04
N ILE A 171 -10.41 0.85 -1.10
CA ILE A 171 -9.84 0.08 -2.22
C ILE A 171 -8.59 -0.69 -1.77
N PHE A 172 -7.77 -0.10 -0.89
CA PHE A 172 -6.58 -0.78 -0.38
C PHE A 172 -6.96 -2.00 0.47
N GLY A 173 -7.97 -1.88 1.33
CA GLY A 173 -8.53 -3.01 2.06
C GLY A 173 -9.14 -4.08 1.14
N ILE A 174 -9.96 -3.69 0.17
CA ILE A 174 -10.55 -4.61 -0.84
C ILE A 174 -9.44 -5.38 -1.57
N GLY A 175 -8.37 -4.68 -1.95
CA GLY A 175 -7.19 -5.27 -2.59
C GLY A 175 -6.49 -6.37 -1.77
N HIS A 176 -6.80 -6.48 -0.48
CA HIS A 176 -6.22 -7.45 0.46
C HIS A 176 -7.24 -8.48 0.98
N LEU A 177 -8.47 -8.52 0.42
CA LEU A 177 -9.48 -9.52 0.80
C LEU A 177 -9.01 -10.97 0.62
N TYR A 178 -8.11 -11.22 -0.32
CA TYR A 178 -7.50 -12.53 -0.52
C TYR A 178 -6.69 -13.06 0.68
N GLN A 179 -6.29 -12.17 1.58
CA GLN A 179 -5.60 -12.51 2.84
C GLN A 179 -6.59 -12.74 3.99
N GLY A 180 -7.89 -12.64 3.72
CA GLY A 180 -8.96 -12.70 4.71
C GLY A 180 -9.48 -11.33 5.13
N ILE A 181 -10.75 -11.31 5.57
CA ILE A 181 -11.49 -10.07 5.87
C ILE A 181 -10.84 -9.22 6.97
N ASN A 182 -10.27 -9.84 8.00
CA ASN A 182 -9.62 -9.11 9.09
C ASN A 182 -8.36 -8.38 8.61
N ILE A 183 -7.56 -9.04 7.75
CA ILE A 183 -6.38 -8.43 7.15
C ILE A 183 -6.81 -7.31 6.21
N ALA A 184 -7.86 -7.50 5.41
CA ALA A 184 -8.41 -6.44 4.56
C ALA A 184 -8.86 -5.20 5.35
N ILE A 185 -9.58 -5.39 6.47
CA ILE A 185 -10.01 -4.29 7.35
C ILE A 185 -8.78 -3.58 7.94
N GLY A 186 -7.84 -4.34 8.51
CA GLY A 186 -6.59 -3.80 9.06
C GLY A 186 -5.79 -3.01 8.03
N THR A 187 -5.69 -3.53 6.80
CA THR A 187 -5.01 -2.85 5.69
C THR A 187 -5.72 -1.57 5.27
N GLY A 188 -7.06 -1.56 5.24
CA GLY A 188 -7.82 -0.34 4.99
C GLY A 188 -7.59 0.74 6.04
N ILE A 189 -7.59 0.36 7.33
CA ILE A 189 -7.27 1.26 8.45
C ILE A 189 -5.81 1.73 8.36
N GLY A 190 -4.88 0.85 8.00
CA GLY A 190 -3.48 1.18 7.75
C GLY A 190 -3.31 2.19 6.61
N GLY A 191 -4.06 2.04 5.52
CA GLY A 191 -4.10 3.00 4.42
C GLY A 191 -4.62 4.39 4.84
N LEU A 192 -5.63 4.41 5.71
CA LEU A 192 -6.14 5.65 6.30
C LEU A 192 -5.08 6.31 7.20
N PHE A 193 -4.41 5.53 8.04
CA PHE A 193 -3.34 6.02 8.90
C PHE A 193 -2.16 6.57 8.08
N ASN A 194 -1.72 5.84 7.05
CA ASN A 194 -0.66 6.27 6.14
C ASN A 194 -1.02 7.56 5.39
N SER A 195 -2.30 7.74 5.03
CA SER A 195 -2.78 9.00 4.47
C SER A 195 -2.56 10.17 5.44
N PHE A 196 -2.81 10.00 6.74
CA PHE A 196 -2.53 11.03 7.74
C PHE A 196 -1.02 11.26 7.96
N VAL A 197 -0.21 10.20 7.99
CA VAL A 197 1.26 10.31 8.04
C VAL A 197 1.77 11.15 6.88
N TYR A 198 1.32 10.86 5.66
CA TYR A 198 1.64 11.65 4.48
C TYR A 198 1.20 13.11 4.64
N LEU A 199 -0.07 13.36 4.97
CA LEU A 199 -0.64 14.71 4.98
C LEU A 199 -0.03 15.63 6.05
N ARG A 200 0.48 15.07 7.14
CA ARG A 200 1.14 15.80 8.24
C ARG A 200 2.30 16.67 7.76
N LYS A 201 3.10 16.17 6.81
CA LYS A 201 4.30 16.87 6.29
C LYS A 201 4.39 16.90 4.76
N ARG A 202 3.45 16.27 4.06
CA ARG A 202 3.50 16.02 2.61
C ARG A 202 4.85 15.40 2.22
N SER A 203 5.29 14.40 2.98
CA SER A 203 6.53 13.66 2.74
C SER A 203 6.19 12.28 2.21
N ALA A 204 6.55 12.03 0.95
CA ALA A 204 6.39 10.70 0.37
C ALA A 204 7.33 9.68 1.01
N LEU A 205 8.58 10.08 1.28
CA LEU A 205 9.58 9.20 1.87
C LEU A 205 9.16 8.71 3.27
N GLU A 206 8.62 9.61 4.10
CA GLU A 206 8.18 9.28 5.45
C GLU A 206 7.10 8.20 5.46
N VAL A 207 6.04 8.36 4.65
CA VAL A 207 4.95 7.38 4.58
C VAL A 207 5.39 6.07 3.91
N ILE A 208 6.26 6.12 2.91
CA ILE A 208 6.83 4.92 2.28
C ILE A 208 7.63 4.11 3.30
N ILE A 209 8.45 4.76 4.13
CA ILE A 209 9.22 4.10 5.18
C ILE A 209 8.29 3.56 6.28
N CYS A 210 7.27 4.32 6.68
CA CYS A 210 6.24 3.86 7.62
C CYS A 210 5.64 2.53 7.17
N HIS A 211 5.20 2.47 5.92
CA HIS A 211 4.62 1.27 5.35
C HIS A 211 5.63 0.14 5.17
N ALA A 212 6.85 0.43 4.69
CA ALA A 212 7.89 -0.59 4.53
C ALA A 212 8.28 -1.23 5.87
N VAL A 213 8.41 -0.43 6.93
CA VAL A 213 8.68 -0.94 8.29
C VAL A 213 7.54 -1.81 8.79
N PHE A 214 6.28 -1.40 8.60
CA PHE A 214 5.12 -2.24 8.92
C PHE A 214 5.20 -3.60 8.21
N ASN A 215 5.51 -3.62 6.91
CA ASN A 215 5.60 -4.85 6.14
C ASN A 215 6.75 -5.74 6.62
N ILE A 216 7.94 -5.18 6.84
CA ILE A 216 9.11 -5.93 7.32
C ILE A 216 8.84 -6.57 8.68
N LEU A 217 8.26 -5.81 9.63
CA LEU A 217 7.89 -6.33 10.94
C LEU A 217 6.82 -7.43 10.84
N SER A 218 5.87 -7.30 9.91
CA SER A 218 4.82 -8.31 9.69
C SER A 218 5.40 -9.60 9.10
N VAL A 219 6.33 -9.51 8.15
CA VAL A 219 7.06 -10.67 7.60
C VAL A 219 7.94 -11.33 8.66
N ALA A 220 8.65 -10.56 9.47
CA ALA A 220 9.44 -11.09 10.58
C ALA A 220 8.56 -11.79 11.63
N GLY A 221 7.44 -11.16 12.00
CA GLY A 221 6.46 -11.74 12.92
C GLY A 221 5.85 -13.04 12.38
N ALA A 222 5.51 -13.08 11.09
CA ALA A 222 5.05 -14.27 10.40
C ALA A 222 6.06 -15.44 10.48
N TYR A 223 7.33 -15.17 10.19
CA TYR A 223 8.38 -16.17 10.31
C TYR A 223 8.53 -16.70 11.74
N LEU A 224 8.51 -15.81 12.74
CA LEU A 224 8.59 -16.20 14.16
C LEU A 224 7.40 -17.06 14.59
N LEU A 225 6.21 -16.85 14.04
CA LEU A 225 5.03 -17.66 14.35
C LEU A 225 5.08 -19.05 13.68
N ASN A 226 5.68 -19.16 12.50
CA ASN A 226 5.84 -20.44 11.78
C ASN A 226 6.90 -21.37 12.41
N ASN A 227 7.81 -20.83 13.22
CA ASN A 227 8.96 -21.54 13.79
C ASN A 227 8.92 -21.63 15.33
N LYS A 228 7.73 -21.46 15.92
CA LYS A 228 7.44 -21.80 17.33
C LYS A 228 6.87 -23.20 17.40
#